data_AF-A0A7V2HDM9-F1
#
_entry.id   AF-A0A7V2HDM9-F1
#
_cell.length_a   1.000
_cell.length_b   1.000
_cell.length_c   1.000
_cell.angle_alpha   90.00
_cell.angle_beta   90.00
_cell.angle_gamma   90.00
#
_symmetry.space_group_name_H-M   'P 1'
#
loop_
_entity.id
_entity.type
_entity.pdbx_description
1 polymer ?
#
loop_
_entity_poly.entity_id
_entity_poly.type
_entity_poly.pdbx_seq_one_letter_code
_entity_poly.pdbx_strand_id
1 'polypeptide(L)'
;MLVGRFLSIAALAGFGALSGQTTEELEGRGFDWKPALRQSAMFLGIQHGFRLWTEPGTREHLRGPFVKDYFHSARGVRGWGDGDPPIVNYVGHPMMGAVAGNIQVQNDPRGRTKTFSLSSGYWKSRMKALAWSTAYSVQFELGPASEASIGNVGFDRRSAGAVDLVVTPVLGLAWQTTEDALDRYVVAPVEGAIENRAVRLLARSMLNPSRAFANLLRGKVPWYRDYRAGLFR
;
A
#
# COMPACT_ATOMS: atom_id res chain seq x y z
N MET A 1 -44.96 -40.89 -0.26
CA MET A 1 -43.60 -40.92 0.33
C MET A 1 -42.69 -40.06 -0.55
N LEU A 2 -42.48 -38.80 -0.17
CA LEU A 2 -41.64 -37.84 -0.89
C LEU A 2 -40.21 -37.92 -0.33
N VAL A 3 -39.24 -38.14 -1.22
CA VAL A 3 -37.81 -38.13 -0.90
C VAL A 3 -37.36 -36.68 -0.70
N GLY A 4 -36.79 -36.42 0.49
CA GLY A 4 -36.42 -35.09 0.97
C GLY A 4 -35.21 -34.49 0.24
N ARG A 5 -35.34 -33.21 -0.12
CA ARG A 5 -34.24 -32.33 -0.51
C ARG A 5 -33.43 -31.94 0.71
N PHE A 6 -32.22 -32.47 0.86
CA PHE A 6 -31.18 -31.87 1.68
C PHE A 6 -30.38 -30.88 0.81
N LEU A 7 -30.78 -29.60 0.85
CA LEU A 7 -29.91 -28.51 0.47
C LEU A 7 -29.41 -27.88 1.76
N SER A 8 -28.16 -28.18 2.10
CA SER A 8 -27.44 -27.61 3.24
C SER A 8 -27.35 -26.10 3.12
N ILE A 9 -28.02 -25.42 4.04
CA ILE A 9 -27.79 -24.03 4.38
C ILE A 9 -26.50 -23.99 5.21
N ALA A 10 -25.36 -23.77 4.56
CA ALA A 10 -24.10 -23.50 5.22
C ALA A 10 -23.76 -22.02 5.10
N ALA A 11 -24.12 -21.29 6.17
CA ALA A 11 -23.45 -20.11 6.69
C ALA A 11 -23.04 -19.01 5.68
N LEU A 12 -24.03 -18.21 5.26
CA LEU A 12 -23.82 -16.77 5.07
C LEU A 12 -23.52 -16.15 6.45
N ALA A 13 -22.27 -16.25 6.90
CA ALA A 13 -21.78 -15.40 7.98
C ALA A 13 -21.71 -13.96 7.42
N GLY A 14 -22.80 -13.23 7.62
CA GLY A 14 -22.86 -11.80 7.35
C GLY A 14 -21.76 -11.10 8.12
N PHE A 15 -20.79 -10.54 7.39
CA PHE A 15 -19.88 -9.54 7.92
C PHE A 15 -20.69 -8.28 8.18
N GLY A 16 -21.30 -8.22 9.36
CA GLY A 16 -22.02 -7.05 9.87
C GLY A 16 -21.10 -5.85 9.92
N ALA A 17 -21.53 -4.76 9.28
CA ALA A 17 -20.85 -3.49 9.18
C ALA A 17 -20.51 -2.93 10.58
N LEU A 18 -19.24 -3.02 10.96
CA LEU A 18 -18.71 -2.39 12.17
C LEU A 18 -18.18 -0.96 11.93
N SER A 19 -18.40 -0.38 10.74
CA SER A 19 -18.05 1.01 10.48
C SER A 19 -18.99 2.02 11.16
N GLY A 20 -20.10 1.57 11.75
CA GLY A 20 -21.14 2.48 12.31
C GLY A 20 -21.76 3.41 11.27
N GLN A 21 -21.38 3.24 10.00
CA GLN A 21 -21.82 4.04 8.86
C GLN A 21 -22.63 3.15 7.93
N THR A 22 -23.82 3.61 7.54
CA THR A 22 -24.68 2.86 6.61
C THR A 22 -24.07 2.85 5.21
N THR A 23 -24.47 1.89 4.37
CA THR A 23 -24.03 1.85 2.96
C THR A 23 -24.34 3.17 2.25
N GLU A 24 -25.49 3.77 2.55
CA GLU A 24 -25.95 5.04 1.98
C GLU A 24 -25.07 6.24 2.42
N GLU A 25 -24.67 6.29 3.69
CA GLU A 25 -23.70 7.29 4.20
C GLU A 25 -22.32 7.17 3.53
N LEU A 26 -21.87 5.94 3.28
CA LEU A 26 -20.61 5.69 2.56
C LEU A 26 -20.74 6.03 1.07
N GLU A 27 -21.93 5.93 0.49
CA GLU A 27 -22.19 6.31 -0.89
C GLU A 27 -22.19 7.83 -1.10
N GLY A 28 -22.65 8.59 -0.10
CA GLY A 28 -22.60 10.06 -0.11
C GLY A 28 -21.21 10.64 0.16
N ARG A 29 -20.28 9.89 0.76
CA ARG A 29 -18.94 10.39 1.12
C ARG A 29 -17.92 10.29 -0.03
N GLY A 30 -17.25 11.41 -0.29
CA GLY A 30 -16.12 11.51 -1.21
C GLY A 30 -14.81 10.93 -0.64
N PHE A 31 -13.75 10.99 -1.43
CA PHE A 31 -12.41 10.58 -1.01
C PHE A 31 -11.83 11.56 0.01
N ASP A 32 -11.20 11.04 1.07
CA ASP A 32 -10.61 11.82 2.15
C ASP A 32 -9.22 12.36 1.73
N TRP A 33 -9.19 13.38 0.87
CA TRP A 33 -7.96 13.93 0.25
C TRP A 33 -6.90 14.41 1.25
N LYS A 34 -7.30 15.23 2.22
CA LYS A 34 -6.37 15.82 3.20
C LYS A 34 -5.58 14.77 3.98
N PRO A 35 -6.20 13.75 4.62
CA PRO A 35 -5.45 12.71 5.29
C PRO A 35 -4.65 11.83 4.32
N ALA A 36 -5.16 11.54 3.11
CA ALA A 36 -4.40 10.79 2.11
C ALA A 36 -3.07 11.48 1.74
N LEU A 37 -3.13 12.78 1.41
CA LEU A 37 -1.93 13.56 1.07
C LEU A 37 -0.97 13.68 2.25
N ARG A 38 -1.48 13.85 3.48
CA ARG A 38 -0.65 13.88 4.69
C ARG A 38 0.09 12.57 4.92
N GLN A 39 -0.59 11.43 4.76
CA GLN A 39 0.00 10.10 4.92
C GLN A 39 1.05 9.84 3.84
N SER A 40 0.77 10.20 2.59
CA SER A 40 1.75 10.12 1.50
C SER A 40 2.97 11.00 1.75
N ALA A 41 2.80 12.23 2.22
CA ALA A 41 3.93 13.11 2.56
C ALA A 41 4.77 12.57 3.73
N MET A 42 4.13 12.00 4.76
CA MET A 42 4.83 11.33 5.86
C MET A 42 5.62 10.13 5.37
N PHE A 43 5.02 9.30 4.52
CA PHE A 43 5.68 8.14 3.96
C PHE A 43 6.91 8.55 3.14
N LEU A 44 6.73 9.52 2.24
CA LEU A 44 7.78 10.08 1.41
C LEU A 44 8.95 10.62 2.26
N GLY A 45 8.64 11.36 3.32
CA GLY A 45 9.63 11.88 4.26
C GLY A 45 10.39 10.79 5.00
N ILE A 46 9.73 9.71 5.42
CA ILE A 46 10.38 8.56 6.06
C ILE A 46 11.34 7.87 5.09
N GLN A 47 10.93 7.65 3.84
CA GLN A 47 11.76 6.99 2.83
C GLN A 47 12.99 7.82 2.49
N HIS A 48 12.82 9.11 2.18
CA HIS A 48 13.95 10.01 1.91
C HIS A 48 14.84 10.21 3.14
N GLY A 49 14.26 10.25 4.34
CA GLY A 49 15.02 10.29 5.59
C GLY A 49 15.87 9.04 5.79
N PHE A 50 15.35 7.86 5.47
CA PHE A 50 16.11 6.61 5.50
C PHE A 50 17.25 6.64 4.48
N ARG A 51 16.98 7.01 3.22
CA ARG A 51 18.02 7.15 2.18
C ARG A 51 19.12 8.11 2.61
N LEU A 52 18.78 9.29 3.12
CA LEU A 52 19.76 10.26 3.63
C LEU A 52 20.60 9.71 4.79
N TRP A 53 20.00 8.88 5.66
CA TRP A 53 20.70 8.25 6.77
C TRP A 53 21.67 7.14 6.30
N THR A 54 21.24 6.30 5.37
CA THR A 54 21.98 5.08 4.99
C THR A 54 22.86 5.22 3.76
N GLU A 55 22.61 6.18 2.88
CA GLU A 55 23.28 6.31 1.57
C GLU A 55 24.24 7.51 1.57
N PRO A 56 25.57 7.30 1.59
CA PRO A 56 26.55 8.37 1.40
C PRO A 56 26.35 9.10 0.07
N GLY A 57 26.03 8.36 -1.00
CA GLY A 57 25.77 8.90 -2.33
C GLY A 57 24.69 9.98 -2.32
N THR A 58 23.51 9.72 -1.75
CA THR A 58 22.45 10.72 -1.64
C THR A 58 22.93 12.01 -0.96
N ARG A 59 23.73 11.90 0.11
CA ARG A 59 24.24 13.06 0.85
C ARG A 59 25.29 13.86 0.07
N GLU A 60 26.12 13.19 -0.72
CA GLU A 60 27.14 13.85 -1.54
C GLU A 60 26.51 14.69 -2.65
N HIS A 61 25.44 14.17 -3.27
CA HIS A 61 24.75 14.82 -4.40
C HIS A 61 23.97 16.08 -4.00
N LEU A 62 23.65 16.26 -2.72
CA LEU A 62 23.02 17.49 -2.19
C LEU A 62 23.90 18.75 -2.26
N ARG A 63 25.20 18.61 -2.51
CA ARG A 63 26.15 19.75 -2.55
C ARG A 63 26.21 20.45 -3.91
N GLY A 64 25.60 19.86 -4.95
CA GLY A 64 25.63 20.35 -6.32
C GLY A 64 24.60 21.46 -6.63
N PRO A 65 24.61 22.02 -7.86
CA PRO A 65 23.61 22.98 -8.32
C PRO A 65 22.21 22.33 -8.47
N PHE A 66 21.48 22.30 -7.36
CA PHE A 66 20.19 21.60 -7.17
C PHE A 66 19.24 21.62 -8.38
N VAL A 67 18.86 22.79 -8.89
CA VAL A 67 17.86 22.90 -9.97
C VAL A 67 18.35 22.26 -11.27
N LYS A 68 19.62 22.48 -11.62
CA LYS A 68 20.21 21.95 -12.85
C LYS A 68 20.33 20.44 -12.76
N ASP A 69 20.82 19.94 -11.63
CA ASP A 69 21.03 18.51 -11.42
C ASP A 69 19.72 17.75 -11.34
N TYR A 70 18.69 18.33 -10.71
CA TYR A 70 17.34 17.78 -10.72
C TYR A 70 16.79 17.57 -12.15
N PHE A 71 16.80 18.62 -12.99
CA PHE A 71 16.29 18.50 -14.36
C PHE A 71 17.15 17.57 -15.23
N HIS A 72 18.45 17.45 -14.94
CA HIS A 72 19.30 16.47 -15.60
C HIS A 72 18.89 15.04 -15.22
N SER A 73 18.78 14.78 -13.92
CA SER A 73 18.44 13.48 -13.33
C SER A 73 17.05 13.02 -13.77
N ALA A 74 16.05 13.90 -13.74
CA ALA A 74 14.69 13.60 -14.17
C ALA A 74 14.56 13.22 -15.66
N ARG A 75 15.53 13.63 -16.50
CA ARG A 75 15.60 13.25 -17.93
C ARG A 75 16.47 12.00 -18.17
N GLY A 76 17.05 11.45 -17.11
CA GLY A 76 18.00 10.34 -17.13
C GLY A 76 17.37 8.98 -17.34
N VAL A 77 16.07 8.82 -17.03
CA VAL A 77 15.35 7.54 -17.11
C VAL A 77 15.45 6.96 -18.52
N ARG A 78 16.13 5.83 -18.65
CA ARG A 78 16.31 5.13 -19.94
C ARG A 78 16.41 3.63 -19.73
N GLY A 79 15.88 2.88 -20.69
CA GLY A 79 15.92 1.42 -20.63
C GLY A 79 15.06 0.85 -19.50
N TRP A 80 15.24 -0.44 -19.22
CA TRP A 80 14.47 -1.14 -18.20
C TRP A 80 15.11 -1.03 -16.81
N GLY A 81 16.38 -1.42 -16.68
CA GLY A 81 17.07 -1.47 -15.39
C GLY A 81 17.60 -0.13 -14.91
N ASP A 82 17.71 -0.02 -13.60
CA ASP A 82 18.17 1.12 -12.78
C ASP A 82 19.47 0.79 -12.00
N GLY A 83 20.01 -0.42 -12.16
CA GLY A 83 21.25 -0.85 -11.51
C GLY A 83 21.08 -1.35 -10.07
N ASP A 84 19.87 -1.31 -9.50
CA ASP A 84 19.63 -1.77 -8.15
C ASP A 84 19.58 -3.30 -8.03
N PRO A 85 19.88 -3.84 -6.82
CA PRO A 85 19.76 -5.27 -6.57
C PRO A 85 18.31 -5.76 -6.77
N PRO A 86 18.09 -6.99 -7.28
CA PRO A 86 16.75 -7.51 -7.54
C PRO A 86 15.80 -7.46 -6.33
N ILE A 87 16.31 -7.61 -5.10
CA ILE A 87 15.46 -7.55 -3.91
C ILE A 87 14.86 -6.15 -3.67
N VAL A 88 15.54 -5.08 -4.09
CA VAL A 88 14.99 -3.73 -4.03
C VAL A 88 13.84 -3.61 -5.02
N ASN A 89 14.10 -3.93 -6.29
CA ASN A 89 13.12 -3.74 -7.37
C ASN A 89 11.92 -4.67 -7.34
N TYR A 90 12.09 -5.89 -6.80
CA TYR A 90 11.06 -6.93 -6.82
C TYR A 90 10.45 -7.26 -5.46
N VAL A 91 10.96 -6.65 -4.37
CA VAL A 91 10.34 -6.76 -3.03
C VAL A 91 10.15 -5.40 -2.39
N GLY A 92 11.21 -4.60 -2.23
CA GLY A 92 11.16 -3.29 -1.57
C GLY A 92 10.22 -2.31 -2.28
N HIS A 93 10.46 -2.06 -3.56
CA HIS A 93 9.65 -1.21 -4.43
C HIS A 93 8.18 -1.68 -4.51
N PRO A 94 7.89 -2.97 -4.74
CA PRO A 94 6.51 -3.48 -4.64
C PRO A 94 5.86 -3.24 -3.28
N MET A 95 6.57 -3.44 -2.16
CA MET A 95 6.03 -3.13 -0.83
C MET A 95 5.75 -1.63 -0.67
N MET A 96 6.60 -0.74 -1.20
CA MET A 96 6.31 0.70 -1.29
C MET A 96 4.99 0.94 -2.04
N GLY A 97 4.84 0.32 -3.21
CA GLY A 97 3.64 0.41 -4.03
C GLY A 97 2.39 -0.07 -3.27
N ALA A 98 2.50 -1.13 -2.48
CA ALA A 98 1.43 -1.67 -1.65
C ALA A 98 1.08 -0.75 -0.46
N VAL A 99 2.05 -0.11 0.19
CA VAL A 99 1.80 0.91 1.22
C VAL A 99 1.04 2.09 0.63
N ALA A 100 1.51 2.63 -0.50
CA ALA A 100 0.83 3.72 -1.21
C ALA A 100 -0.59 3.34 -1.64
N GLY A 101 -0.79 2.12 -2.14
CA GLY A 101 -2.12 1.58 -2.44
C GLY A 101 -3.01 1.49 -1.20
N ASN A 102 -2.48 1.09 -0.04
CA ASN A 102 -3.25 1.05 1.20
C ASN A 102 -3.60 2.45 1.74
N ILE A 103 -2.74 3.46 1.54
CA ILE A 103 -3.07 4.87 1.80
C ILE A 103 -4.30 5.28 0.97
N GLN A 104 -4.35 4.92 -0.31
CA GLN A 104 -5.54 5.19 -1.13
C GLN A 104 -6.78 4.48 -0.55
N VAL A 105 -6.69 3.17 -0.32
CA VAL A 105 -7.84 2.37 0.12
C VAL A 105 -8.42 2.87 1.44
N GLN A 106 -7.57 3.21 2.42
CA GLN A 106 -8.02 3.62 3.76
C GLN A 106 -8.68 5.01 3.81
N ASN A 107 -8.43 5.85 2.80
CA ASN A 107 -9.04 7.17 2.63
C ASN A 107 -10.18 7.16 1.58
N ASP A 108 -10.50 6.01 0.98
CA ASP A 108 -11.72 5.80 0.18
C ASP A 108 -12.79 5.15 1.07
N PRO A 109 -13.87 5.87 1.46
CA PRO A 109 -14.91 5.34 2.35
C PRO A 109 -15.53 4.02 1.86
N ARG A 110 -15.67 3.85 0.53
CA ARG A 110 -16.17 2.61 -0.08
C ARG A 110 -15.08 1.55 -0.20
N GLY A 111 -13.84 1.99 -0.44
CA GLY A 111 -12.69 1.11 -0.62
C GLY A 111 -12.26 0.39 0.65
N ARG A 112 -12.21 1.12 1.78
CA ARG A 112 -11.74 0.60 3.08
C ARG A 112 -12.58 -0.53 3.67
N THR A 113 -13.83 -0.67 3.23
CA THR A 113 -14.74 -1.74 3.69
C THR A 113 -14.64 -3.01 2.86
N LYS A 114 -13.91 -2.99 1.74
CA LYS A 114 -13.78 -4.15 0.85
C LYS A 114 -12.72 -5.13 1.37
N THR A 115 -13.11 -6.39 1.48
CA THR A 115 -12.23 -7.54 1.68
C THR A 115 -11.94 -8.23 0.35
N PHE A 116 -10.90 -9.08 0.31
CA PHE A 116 -10.58 -9.85 -0.89
C PHE A 116 -11.82 -10.56 -1.44
N SER A 117 -12.11 -10.32 -2.72
CA SER A 117 -13.17 -10.99 -3.46
C SER A 117 -12.94 -10.82 -4.97
N LEU A 118 -13.57 -11.67 -5.78
CA LEU A 118 -13.57 -11.53 -7.23
C LEU A 118 -14.61 -10.52 -7.74
N SER A 119 -15.23 -9.73 -6.85
CA SER A 119 -16.26 -8.77 -7.23
C SER A 119 -15.67 -7.57 -7.99
N SER A 120 -16.46 -7.02 -8.92
CA SER A 120 -16.12 -5.78 -9.62
C SER A 120 -15.90 -4.61 -8.66
N GLY A 121 -16.65 -4.56 -7.55
CA GLY A 121 -16.51 -3.54 -6.52
C GLY A 121 -15.15 -3.58 -5.79
N TYR A 122 -14.63 -4.78 -5.52
CA TYR A 122 -13.28 -4.94 -4.97
C TYR A 122 -12.24 -4.48 -5.98
N TRP A 123 -12.25 -5.02 -7.20
CA TRP A 123 -11.25 -4.69 -8.22
C TRP A 123 -11.28 -3.21 -8.61
N LYS A 124 -12.45 -2.57 -8.67
CA LYS A 124 -12.57 -1.12 -8.87
C LYS A 124 -11.84 -0.34 -7.79
N SER A 125 -11.94 -0.75 -6.52
CA SER A 125 -11.17 -0.12 -5.43
C SER A 125 -9.67 -0.33 -5.60
N ARG A 126 -9.23 -1.51 -6.02
CA ARG A 126 -7.81 -1.85 -6.17
C ARG A 126 -7.18 -1.20 -7.41
N MET A 127 -7.96 -0.94 -8.46
CA MET A 127 -7.51 -0.13 -9.60
C MET A 127 -7.32 1.35 -9.23
N LYS A 128 -8.15 1.91 -8.34
CA LYS A 128 -7.88 3.25 -7.78
C LYS A 128 -6.59 3.26 -6.95
N ALA A 129 -6.37 2.21 -6.16
CA ALA A 129 -5.15 2.03 -5.37
C ALA A 129 -3.91 1.93 -6.28
N LEU A 130 -4.01 1.18 -7.37
CA LEU A 130 -2.97 1.12 -8.42
C LEU A 130 -2.68 2.51 -8.99
N ALA A 131 -3.71 3.26 -9.40
CA ALA A 131 -3.52 4.61 -9.94
C ALA A 131 -2.82 5.56 -8.95
N TRP A 132 -3.19 5.49 -7.67
CA TRP A 132 -2.52 6.25 -6.62
C TRP A 132 -1.07 5.81 -6.40
N SER A 133 -0.83 4.49 -6.42
CA SER A 133 0.50 3.91 -6.31
C SER A 133 1.41 4.32 -7.46
N THR A 134 0.90 4.35 -8.70
CA THR A 134 1.60 4.85 -9.87
C THR A 134 1.95 6.33 -9.71
N ALA A 135 0.99 7.17 -9.30
CA ALA A 135 1.24 8.60 -9.07
C ALA A 135 2.27 8.82 -7.96
N TYR A 136 2.21 8.03 -6.89
CA TYR A 136 3.18 8.06 -5.81
C TYR A 136 4.58 7.65 -6.27
N SER A 137 4.69 6.56 -7.05
CA SER A 137 5.95 6.10 -7.62
C SER A 137 6.57 7.17 -8.53
N VAL A 138 5.79 7.77 -9.44
CA VAL A 138 6.28 8.87 -10.28
C VAL A 138 6.78 10.05 -9.43
N GLN A 139 6.05 10.42 -8.37
CA GLN A 139 6.49 11.46 -7.44
C GLN A 139 7.77 11.09 -6.70
N PHE A 140 7.89 9.84 -6.25
CA PHE A 140 9.04 9.33 -5.50
C PHE A 140 10.30 9.33 -6.36
N GLU A 141 10.19 8.97 -7.63
CA GLU A 141 11.32 8.94 -8.57
C GLU A 141 11.65 10.34 -9.13
N LEU A 142 10.66 11.03 -9.70
CA LEU A 142 10.86 12.18 -10.59
C LEU A 142 10.26 13.50 -10.07
N GLY A 143 9.51 13.46 -8.97
CA GLY A 143 8.86 14.64 -8.42
C GLY A 143 9.82 15.71 -7.90
N PRO A 144 9.31 16.85 -7.43
CA PRO A 144 10.16 17.92 -6.87
C PRO A 144 10.83 17.53 -5.52
N ALA A 145 10.27 16.54 -4.82
CA ALA A 145 10.85 15.92 -3.63
C ALA A 145 10.93 14.41 -3.88
N SER A 146 12.01 14.00 -4.53
CA SER A 146 12.17 12.69 -5.16
C SER A 146 13.62 12.22 -5.12
N GLU A 147 13.87 11.02 -5.61
CA GLU A 147 15.23 10.51 -5.79
C GLU A 147 16.03 11.37 -6.77
N ALA A 148 15.42 11.77 -7.88
CA ALA A 148 16.03 12.69 -8.84
C ALA A 148 16.36 14.07 -8.24
N SER A 149 15.60 14.57 -7.26
CA SER A 149 15.85 15.90 -6.68
C SER A 149 16.76 15.89 -5.44
N ILE A 150 16.73 14.82 -4.63
CA ILE A 150 17.50 14.72 -3.38
C ILE A 150 18.80 13.94 -3.59
N GLY A 151 18.74 12.84 -4.35
CA GLY A 151 19.88 11.94 -4.58
C GLY A 151 20.53 12.07 -5.95
N ASN A 152 19.98 12.90 -6.84
CA ASN A 152 20.36 12.98 -8.27
C ASN A 152 20.31 11.60 -8.96
N VAL A 153 19.36 10.74 -8.56
CA VAL A 153 19.13 9.44 -9.21
C VAL A 153 18.67 9.69 -10.65
N GLY A 154 19.37 9.08 -11.61
CA GLY A 154 19.25 9.36 -13.04
C GLY A 154 20.32 10.31 -13.60
N PHE A 155 21.18 10.89 -12.77
CA PHE A 155 22.35 11.65 -13.24
C PHE A 155 23.35 10.74 -13.97
N ASP A 156 23.69 9.59 -13.38
CA ASP A 156 24.16 8.43 -14.15
C ASP A 156 22.94 7.73 -14.75
N ARG A 157 22.89 7.62 -16.08
CA ARG A 157 21.78 6.97 -16.80
C ARG A 157 21.60 5.49 -16.47
N ARG A 158 22.58 4.87 -15.82
CA ARG A 158 22.47 3.49 -15.32
C ARG A 158 21.69 3.37 -14.03
N SER A 159 21.50 4.49 -13.31
CA SER A 159 20.87 4.55 -11.98
C SER A 159 19.36 4.76 -12.00
N ALA A 160 18.74 4.91 -13.18
CA ALA A 160 17.29 5.15 -13.30
C ALA A 160 16.70 4.42 -14.50
N GLY A 161 15.73 3.53 -14.23
CA GLY A 161 15.11 2.67 -15.22
C GLY A 161 13.59 2.77 -15.22
N ALA A 162 12.95 2.26 -16.27
CA ALA A 162 11.50 2.12 -16.30
C ALA A 162 10.97 1.08 -15.29
N VAL A 163 11.85 0.21 -14.77
CA VAL A 163 11.51 -0.82 -13.79
C VAL A 163 10.81 -0.22 -12.57
N ASP A 164 11.30 0.89 -12.01
CA ASP A 164 10.71 1.45 -10.79
C ASP A 164 9.36 2.09 -11.02
N LEU A 165 9.13 2.64 -12.21
CA LEU A 165 7.85 3.23 -12.60
C LEU A 165 6.78 2.19 -12.92
N VAL A 166 7.18 0.98 -13.33
CA VAL A 166 6.26 -0.08 -13.77
C VAL A 166 6.09 -1.15 -12.71
N VAL A 167 7.20 -1.71 -12.20
CA VAL A 167 7.21 -2.83 -11.27
C VAL A 167 6.67 -2.43 -9.92
N THR A 168 7.02 -1.24 -9.40
CA THR A 168 6.51 -0.72 -8.13
C THR A 168 4.98 -0.77 -8.05
N PRO A 169 4.22 -0.09 -8.93
CA PRO A 169 2.77 -0.12 -8.83
C PRO A 169 2.17 -1.48 -9.21
N VAL A 170 2.69 -2.18 -10.22
CA VAL A 170 2.12 -3.44 -10.70
C VAL A 170 2.31 -4.58 -9.69
N LEU A 171 3.54 -4.82 -9.26
CA LEU A 171 3.80 -5.82 -8.23
C LEU A 171 3.35 -5.33 -6.85
N GLY A 172 3.28 -4.03 -6.60
CA GLY A 172 2.68 -3.50 -5.37
C GLY A 172 1.18 -3.77 -5.28
N LEU A 173 0.45 -3.70 -6.39
CA LEU A 173 -0.93 -4.18 -6.44
C LEU A 173 -1.01 -5.70 -6.17
N ALA A 174 -0.14 -6.50 -6.80
CA ALA A 174 -0.08 -7.94 -6.54
C ALA A 174 0.16 -8.22 -5.05
N TRP A 175 1.13 -7.53 -4.44
CA TRP A 175 1.42 -7.62 -3.01
C TRP A 175 0.23 -7.22 -2.14
N GLN A 176 -0.40 -6.08 -2.43
CA GLN A 176 -1.57 -5.59 -1.69
C GLN A 176 -2.73 -6.60 -1.75
N THR A 177 -3.00 -7.16 -2.94
CA THR A 177 -4.07 -8.16 -3.11
C THR A 177 -3.74 -9.50 -2.45
N THR A 178 -2.47 -9.90 -2.42
CA THR A 178 -2.00 -11.06 -1.64
C THR A 178 -2.20 -10.83 -0.15
N GLU A 179 -1.84 -9.66 0.38
CA GLU A 179 -2.12 -9.28 1.77
C GLU A 179 -3.63 -9.35 2.06
N ASP A 180 -4.49 -8.82 1.19
CA ASP A 180 -5.93 -8.89 1.32
C ASP A 180 -6.44 -10.35 1.36
N ALA A 181 -5.87 -11.24 0.54
CA ALA A 181 -6.20 -12.65 0.50
C ALA A 181 -5.75 -13.39 1.77
N LEU A 182 -4.51 -13.16 2.23
CA LEU A 182 -4.00 -13.69 3.49
C LEU A 182 -4.87 -13.23 4.67
N ASP A 183 -5.31 -11.98 4.67
CA ASP A 183 -6.18 -11.44 5.71
C ASP A 183 -7.52 -12.19 5.80
N ARG A 184 -8.11 -12.53 4.64
CA ARG A 184 -9.38 -13.23 4.55
C ARG A 184 -9.26 -14.74 4.83
N TYR A 185 -8.26 -15.40 4.26
CA TYR A 185 -8.17 -16.85 4.23
C TYR A 185 -7.22 -17.46 5.26
N VAL A 186 -6.38 -16.65 5.90
CA VAL A 186 -5.45 -17.11 6.95
C VAL A 186 -5.70 -16.38 8.26
N VAL A 187 -5.63 -15.05 8.26
CA VAL A 187 -5.73 -14.24 9.49
C VAL A 187 -7.12 -14.36 10.11
N ALA A 188 -8.20 -14.24 9.34
CA ALA A 188 -9.56 -14.35 9.88
C ALA A 188 -9.87 -15.75 10.46
N PRO A 189 -9.51 -16.87 9.81
CA PRO A 189 -9.60 -18.20 10.43
C PRO A 189 -8.76 -18.35 11.71
N VAL A 190 -7.52 -17.85 11.73
CA VAL A 190 -6.66 -17.86 12.93
C VAL A 190 -7.32 -17.10 14.07
N GLU A 191 -7.92 -15.94 13.80
CA GLU A 191 -8.66 -15.18 14.81
C GLU A 191 -9.88 -15.94 15.34
N GLY A 192 -10.59 -16.67 14.48
CA GLY A 192 -11.74 -17.49 14.89
C GLY A 192 -11.35 -18.70 15.73
N ALA A 193 -10.17 -19.29 15.47
CA ALA A 193 -9.71 -20.52 16.12
C ALA A 193 -8.86 -20.29 17.38
N ILE A 194 -8.12 -19.17 17.45
CA ILE A 194 -7.13 -18.93 18.51
C ILE A 194 -7.54 -17.72 19.33
N GLU A 195 -7.74 -17.88 20.63
CA GLU A 195 -8.07 -16.78 21.55
C GLU A 195 -6.86 -15.94 21.99
N ASN A 196 -5.63 -16.49 21.86
CA ASN A 196 -4.41 -15.82 22.27
C ASN A 196 -4.22 -14.49 21.51
N ARG A 197 -4.23 -13.39 22.28
CA ARG A 197 -4.17 -12.02 21.76
C ARG A 197 -2.86 -11.72 21.02
N ALA A 198 -1.73 -12.22 21.52
CA ALA A 198 -0.44 -12.01 20.88
C ALA A 198 -0.41 -12.66 19.49
N VAL A 199 -0.94 -13.88 19.37
CA VAL A 199 -1.04 -14.58 18.08
C VAL A 199 -1.91 -13.80 17.09
N ARG A 200 -3.08 -13.32 17.51
CA ARG A 200 -3.96 -12.50 16.65
C ARG A 200 -3.30 -11.20 16.19
N LEU A 201 -2.57 -10.54 17.09
CA LEU A 201 -1.85 -9.30 16.79
C LEU A 201 -0.72 -9.54 15.79
N LEU A 202 0.09 -10.58 16.01
CA LEU A 202 1.18 -10.96 15.13
C LEU A 202 0.65 -11.37 13.75
N ALA A 203 -0.41 -12.19 13.69
CA ALA A 203 -1.03 -12.58 12.43
C ALA A 203 -1.50 -11.36 11.62
N ARG A 204 -2.23 -10.42 12.24
CA ARG A 204 -2.68 -9.19 11.56
C ARG A 204 -1.55 -8.28 11.11
N SER A 205 -0.42 -8.26 11.81
CA SER A 205 0.65 -7.30 11.53
C SER A 205 1.69 -7.87 10.57
N MET A 206 2.12 -9.11 10.79
CA MET A 206 3.19 -9.76 10.02
C MET A 206 2.72 -10.30 8.67
N LEU A 207 1.46 -10.71 8.54
CA LEU A 207 0.90 -11.17 7.26
C LEU A 207 0.31 -10.03 6.42
N ASN A 208 0.30 -8.82 6.96
CA ASN A 208 -0.16 -7.61 6.27
C ASN A 208 0.79 -6.43 6.53
N PRO A 209 2.11 -6.56 6.30
CA PRO A 209 3.08 -5.56 6.70
C PRO A 209 2.86 -4.20 6.02
N SER A 210 2.45 -4.18 4.74
CA SER A 210 2.22 -2.94 4.00
C SER A 210 0.99 -2.20 4.54
N ARG A 211 -0.09 -2.94 4.81
CA ARG A 211 -1.28 -2.37 5.47
C ARG A 211 -0.97 -1.93 6.91
N ALA A 212 -0.18 -2.72 7.64
CA ALA A 212 0.22 -2.40 9.00
C ALA A 212 1.02 -1.09 9.07
N PHE A 213 1.91 -0.86 8.11
CA PHE A 213 2.63 0.40 8.00
C PHE A 213 1.72 1.55 7.57
N ALA A 214 0.82 1.34 6.61
CA ALA A 214 -0.19 2.34 6.24
C ALA A 214 -1.11 2.72 7.43
N ASN A 215 -1.42 1.78 8.32
CA ASN A 215 -2.15 2.04 9.56
C ASN A 215 -1.38 3.01 10.47
N LEU A 216 -0.08 2.79 10.65
CA LEU A 216 0.77 3.68 11.47
C LEU A 216 0.76 5.11 10.91
N LEU A 217 0.83 5.28 9.58
CA LEU A 217 0.78 6.59 8.92
C LEU A 217 -0.53 7.35 9.19
N ARG A 218 -1.64 6.65 9.43
CA ARG A 218 -2.93 7.26 9.81
C ARG A 218 -3.18 7.29 11.32
N GLY A 219 -2.16 7.07 12.14
CA GLY A 219 -2.25 7.09 13.60
C GLY A 219 -3.07 5.93 14.19
N LYS A 220 -3.12 4.79 13.49
CA LYS A 220 -3.74 3.54 13.96
C LYS A 220 -2.66 2.52 14.31
N VAL A 221 -3.01 1.60 15.19
CA VAL A 221 -2.17 0.45 15.53
C VAL A 221 -1.97 -0.47 14.30
N PRO A 222 -0.83 -1.17 14.17
CA PRO A 222 -0.52 -2.04 13.02
C PRO A 222 -1.63 -3.04 12.65
N TRP A 223 -2.27 -3.63 13.66
CA TRP A 223 -3.32 -4.65 13.52
C TRP A 223 -4.75 -4.09 13.34
N TYR A 224 -4.91 -2.80 13.07
CA TYR A 224 -6.23 -2.20 12.85
C TYR A 224 -6.87 -2.68 11.53
N ARG A 225 -8.21 -2.79 11.52
CA ARG A 225 -9.04 -3.19 10.38
C ARG A 225 -10.32 -2.37 10.35
N ASP A 226 -10.63 -1.74 9.22
CA ASP A 226 -11.84 -0.90 9.08
C ASP A 226 -13.14 -1.72 9.05
N TYR A 227 -13.06 -3.00 8.67
CA TYR A 227 -14.20 -3.90 8.47
C TYR A 227 -14.28 -5.03 9.52
N ARG A 228 -13.42 -5.03 10.55
CA ARG A 228 -13.41 -6.04 11.61
C ARG A 228 -13.17 -5.41 12.98
N ALA A 229 -13.67 -6.08 14.02
CA ALA A 229 -13.51 -5.62 15.40
C ALA A 229 -12.03 -5.50 15.81
N GLY A 230 -11.77 -4.56 16.72
CA GLY A 230 -10.47 -4.43 17.40
C GLY A 230 -10.22 -5.60 18.35
N LEU A 231 -8.94 -5.89 18.60
CA LEU A 231 -8.52 -6.97 19.50
C LEU A 231 -8.59 -6.59 20.99
N PHE A 232 -8.72 -5.30 21.29
CA PHE A 232 -8.77 -4.72 22.64
C PHE A 232 -10.09 -3.97 22.82
N ARG A 233 -11.19 -4.71 22.86
CA ARG A 233 -12.49 -4.21 23.30
C ARG A 233 -12.84 -4.85 24.62
#